data_AF-A0A2E8J1P6-F1
#
_entry.id   AF-A0A2E8J1P6-F1
#
_cell.length_a   1.000
_cell.length_b   1.000
_cell.length_c   1.000
_cell.angle_alpha   90.00
_cell.angle_beta   90.00
_cell.angle_gamma   90.00
#
_symmetry.space_group_name_H-M   'P 1'
#
loop_
_entity.id
_entity.type
_entity.pdbx_description
1 polymer ?
#
loop_
_entity_poly.entity_id
_entity_poly.type
_entity_poly.pdbx_seq_one_letter_code
_entity_poly.pdbx_strand_id
1 'polypeptide(L)'
;YNSNGGPYLEEFRKGDSPYRISSPAWGEEPVFPMADKVRNFGMRSWSKDEAINWKKNGQPITWNEAWEIARPWVKDPRVHQPQRLFHPSGWAAGELDLVLRWDGKIRLIDVKSGNPSSKFAESLKHQLNFYAWLWHETHEKQIVDGIEGWYLDNPVRIQYEVPSDLEMTNLGQKYKKIHREMLVLGEGPVKFPDDYPEPCRKSAGCFWCSFGEQDQEQESNFLNNLEQLEVKISPPSQKIGEIQSRINVKGKFTGQWGPLPNHYSEPVLGAMVSVSGTQITVEESEPNSFPKLHDYSDGEVMIINALPGVWRGNSRLYLDHKSEIISLKDENNETINNLELTRIGLMRTRANVEGVVISIAKRDGVRLDEKPWSMVNLHIWDGAHVAEVVAFGSSITNQITDLSPLDRIKIVSAELGWRSSLPQLRIDQRSTRLTKID
;
A
#
# COMPACT_ATOMS: atom_id res chain seq x y z
N TYR A 1 -18.04 -14.37 34.37
CA TYR A 1 -18.51 -15.30 35.42
C TYR A 1 -19.96 -15.04 35.80
N ASN A 2 -20.34 -13.82 36.20
CA ASN A 2 -21.71 -13.53 36.66
C ASN A 2 -22.80 -13.53 35.58
N SER A 3 -22.44 -13.47 34.29
CA SER A 3 -23.40 -13.32 33.19
C SER A 3 -24.01 -14.63 32.68
N ASN A 4 -23.70 -15.79 33.29
CA ASN A 4 -24.26 -17.12 32.95
C ASN A 4 -24.36 -17.44 31.44
N GLY A 5 -23.34 -17.08 30.65
CA GLY A 5 -23.35 -17.24 29.18
C GLY A 5 -23.43 -15.95 28.37
N GLY A 6 -23.62 -14.81 29.02
CA GLY A 6 -23.75 -13.54 28.33
C GLY A 6 -25.15 -13.34 27.72
N PRO A 7 -25.41 -12.16 27.18
CA PRO A 7 -26.75 -11.77 26.70
C PRO A 7 -27.24 -12.63 25.52
N TYR A 8 -26.34 -13.27 24.77
CA TYR A 8 -26.66 -13.94 23.52
C TYR A 8 -26.79 -15.47 23.61
N LEU A 9 -26.67 -16.07 24.81
CA LEU A 9 -26.71 -17.53 24.99
C LEU A 9 -27.90 -18.19 24.29
N GLU A 10 -29.09 -17.62 24.46
CA GLU A 10 -30.32 -18.20 23.91
C GLU A 10 -30.50 -17.97 22.40
N GLU A 11 -29.78 -17.02 21.81
CA GLU A 11 -29.71 -16.85 20.35
C GLU A 11 -28.82 -17.95 19.75
N PHE A 12 -27.62 -18.15 20.33
CA PHE A 12 -26.72 -19.22 19.90
C PHE A 12 -27.34 -20.61 20.02
N ARG A 13 -28.12 -20.89 21.09
CA ARG A 13 -28.83 -22.16 21.26
C ARG A 13 -29.90 -22.43 20.19
N LYS A 14 -30.41 -21.38 19.53
CA LYS A 14 -31.35 -21.51 18.40
C LYS A 14 -30.65 -21.73 17.06
N GLY A 15 -29.32 -21.63 17.04
CA GLY A 15 -28.52 -21.63 15.81
C GLY A 15 -28.40 -20.24 15.17
N ASP A 16 -28.83 -19.18 15.86
CA ASP A 16 -28.68 -17.80 15.40
C ASP A 16 -27.34 -17.22 15.89
N SER A 17 -26.71 -16.35 15.08
CA SER A 17 -25.54 -15.58 15.48
C SER A 17 -25.93 -14.10 15.60
N PRO A 18 -25.67 -13.44 16.75
CA PRO A 18 -25.91 -11.99 16.90
C PRO A 18 -24.94 -11.15 16.05
N TYR A 19 -23.89 -11.78 15.49
CA TYR A 19 -22.85 -11.09 14.75
C TYR A 19 -22.88 -11.43 13.26
N ARG A 20 -22.83 -10.39 12.43
CA ARG A 20 -22.76 -10.49 10.97
C ARG A 20 -21.50 -11.21 10.47
N ILE A 21 -20.36 -10.99 11.13
CA ILE A 21 -19.09 -11.67 10.83
C ILE A 21 -18.83 -12.64 11.95
N SER A 22 -18.86 -13.95 11.69
CA SER A 22 -18.57 -14.98 12.69
C SER A 22 -17.10 -14.97 13.12
N SER A 23 -16.84 -15.33 14.37
CA SER A 23 -15.47 -15.58 14.84
C SER A 23 -14.90 -16.80 14.11
N PRO A 24 -13.61 -16.87 13.74
CA PRO A 24 -13.04 -18.06 13.09
C PRO A 24 -13.02 -19.29 14.01
N ALA A 25 -13.64 -20.41 13.61
CA ALA A 25 -13.68 -21.64 14.41
C ALA A 25 -12.94 -22.81 13.75
N TRP A 26 -12.43 -23.72 14.57
CA TRP A 26 -12.00 -25.03 14.08
C TRP A 26 -13.21 -25.82 13.58
N GLY A 27 -13.09 -26.49 12.43
CA GLY A 27 -14.22 -27.17 11.80
C GLY A 27 -15.04 -26.29 10.85
N GLU A 28 -14.90 -24.96 10.92
CA GLU A 28 -15.45 -24.07 9.89
C GLU A 28 -14.45 -23.86 8.75
N GLU A 29 -14.95 -23.75 7.53
CA GLU A 29 -14.14 -23.41 6.37
C GLU A 29 -13.64 -21.96 6.48
N PRO A 30 -12.32 -21.72 6.46
CA PRO A 30 -11.76 -20.37 6.53
C PRO A 30 -12.13 -19.56 5.28
N VAL A 31 -12.45 -18.28 5.49
CA VAL A 31 -12.80 -17.37 4.39
C VAL A 31 -11.56 -16.64 3.89
N PHE A 32 -11.13 -16.96 2.67
CA PHE A 32 -10.02 -16.28 2.00
C PHE A 32 -10.52 -15.11 1.15
N PRO A 33 -9.93 -13.90 1.26
CA PRO A 33 -10.26 -12.76 0.40
C PRO A 33 -10.19 -13.08 -1.11
N MET A 34 -9.20 -13.88 -1.53
CA MET A 34 -9.02 -14.38 -2.89
C MET A 34 -8.89 -15.91 -2.87
N ALA A 35 -10.02 -16.60 -2.69
CA ALA A 35 -10.05 -18.06 -2.58
C ALA A 35 -9.53 -18.78 -3.84
N ASP A 36 -9.71 -18.21 -5.04
CA ASP A 36 -9.22 -18.74 -6.32
C ASP A 36 -7.68 -18.79 -6.40
N LYS A 37 -6.99 -17.97 -5.58
CA LYS A 37 -5.53 -17.93 -5.46
C LYS A 37 -5.00 -18.90 -4.41
N VAL A 38 -5.86 -19.65 -3.73
CA VAL A 38 -5.44 -20.63 -2.71
C VAL A 38 -5.37 -22.01 -3.32
N ARG A 39 -4.15 -22.55 -3.44
CA ARG A 39 -3.92 -23.85 -4.03
C ARG A 39 -4.62 -24.95 -3.22
N ASN A 40 -5.32 -25.83 -3.95
CA ASN A 40 -6.03 -26.99 -3.39
C ASN A 40 -7.10 -26.61 -2.35
N PHE A 41 -7.61 -25.37 -2.35
CA PHE A 41 -8.57 -24.91 -1.35
C PHE A 41 -9.79 -25.83 -1.25
N GLY A 42 -10.47 -26.08 -2.38
CA GLY A 42 -11.62 -26.98 -2.46
C GLY A 42 -11.30 -28.47 -2.34
N MET A 43 -10.01 -28.85 -2.22
CA MET A 43 -9.59 -30.24 -1.96
C MET A 43 -9.23 -30.47 -0.49
N ARG A 44 -9.18 -29.42 0.34
CA ARG A 44 -8.93 -29.54 1.78
C ARG A 44 -10.25 -29.80 2.49
N SER A 45 -10.25 -30.78 3.40
CA SER A 45 -11.35 -30.90 4.36
C SER A 45 -11.08 -29.97 5.53
N TRP A 46 -11.96 -29.00 5.73
CA TRP A 46 -11.90 -28.06 6.85
C TRP A 46 -12.86 -28.43 7.97
N SER A 47 -13.93 -29.16 7.63
CA SER A 47 -14.91 -29.68 8.58
C SER A 47 -14.32 -30.81 9.41
N LYS A 48 -14.41 -30.66 10.73
CA LYS A 48 -14.34 -31.78 11.66
C LYS A 48 -15.76 -32.24 11.95
N ASP A 49 -15.95 -33.54 12.12
CA ASP A 49 -17.21 -34.14 12.58
C ASP A 49 -17.44 -33.88 14.10
N GLU A 50 -17.29 -32.63 14.53
CA GLU A 50 -17.36 -32.22 15.94
C GLU A 50 -18.16 -30.93 16.10
N ALA A 51 -19.41 -30.93 15.63
CA ALA A 51 -20.32 -29.82 15.86
C ALA A 51 -20.58 -29.62 17.36
N ILE A 52 -20.71 -28.37 17.80
CA ILE A 52 -21.07 -28.06 19.18
C ILE A 52 -22.48 -28.59 19.50
N ASN A 53 -22.60 -29.26 20.64
CA ASN A 53 -23.88 -29.73 21.18
C ASN A 53 -24.49 -28.67 22.10
N TRP A 54 -25.28 -27.76 21.52
CA TRP A 54 -26.04 -26.75 22.28
C TRP A 54 -27.10 -27.39 23.19
N LYS A 55 -27.27 -26.85 24.40
CA LYS A 55 -28.35 -27.28 25.30
C LYS A 55 -29.67 -26.60 24.91
N LYS A 56 -30.78 -27.17 25.38
CA LYS A 56 -32.11 -26.54 25.24
C LYS A 56 -32.17 -25.25 26.06
N ASN A 57 -33.01 -24.32 25.61
CA ASN A 57 -33.27 -23.07 26.30
C ASN A 57 -33.62 -23.30 27.79
N GLY A 58 -33.06 -22.46 28.67
CA GLY A 58 -33.27 -22.52 30.11
C GLY A 58 -32.48 -23.61 30.85
N GLN A 59 -31.74 -24.46 30.13
CA GLN A 59 -30.81 -25.40 30.78
C GLN A 59 -29.56 -24.67 31.30
N PRO A 60 -28.92 -25.18 32.38
CA PRO A 60 -27.64 -24.66 32.84
C PRO A 60 -26.62 -24.59 31.71
N ILE A 61 -25.85 -23.50 31.66
CA ILE A 61 -24.79 -23.33 30.66
C ILE A 61 -23.70 -24.38 30.85
N THR A 62 -23.17 -24.88 29.74
CA THR A 62 -21.97 -25.73 29.71
C THR A 62 -20.71 -24.96 29.38
N TRP A 63 -19.55 -25.51 29.73
CA TRP A 63 -18.24 -24.91 29.39
C TRP A 63 -18.06 -24.69 27.89
N ASN A 64 -18.53 -25.63 27.06
CA ASN A 64 -18.43 -25.54 25.60
C ASN A 64 -19.29 -24.39 25.05
N GLU A 65 -20.52 -24.23 25.53
CA GLU A 65 -21.37 -23.08 25.18
C GLU A 65 -20.72 -21.75 25.59
N ALA A 66 -20.16 -21.69 26.81
CA ALA A 66 -19.46 -20.50 27.29
C ALA A 66 -18.24 -20.15 26.44
N TRP A 67 -17.45 -21.15 26.02
CA TRP A 67 -16.28 -20.95 25.16
C TRP A 67 -16.68 -20.43 23.78
N GLU A 68 -17.68 -21.04 23.14
CA GLU A 68 -18.12 -20.60 21.80
C GLU A 68 -18.69 -19.18 21.81
N ILE A 69 -19.43 -18.79 22.86
CA ILE A 69 -19.96 -17.43 22.99
C ILE A 69 -18.83 -16.43 23.31
N ALA A 70 -17.89 -16.81 24.18
CA ALA A 70 -16.79 -15.95 24.60
C ALA A 70 -15.72 -15.76 23.51
N ARG A 71 -15.68 -16.64 22.50
CA ARG A 71 -14.66 -16.65 21.46
C ARG A 71 -14.65 -15.33 20.68
N PRO A 72 -13.53 -14.58 20.74
CA PRO A 72 -13.44 -13.31 20.04
C PRO A 72 -13.40 -13.52 18.53
N TRP A 73 -13.74 -12.47 17.79
CA TRP A 73 -13.29 -12.40 16.41
C TRP A 73 -11.80 -12.05 16.40
N VAL A 74 -11.01 -12.81 15.65
CA VAL A 74 -9.58 -12.64 15.47
C VAL A 74 -9.27 -12.78 13.98
N LYS A 75 -8.09 -12.33 13.57
CA LYS A 75 -7.52 -12.78 12.29
C LYS A 75 -7.48 -14.30 12.28
N ASP A 76 -8.02 -14.90 11.24
CA ASP A 76 -7.97 -16.35 11.08
C ASP A 76 -6.52 -16.77 10.78
N PRO A 77 -5.83 -17.48 11.69
CA PRO A 77 -4.42 -17.85 11.48
C PRO A 77 -4.24 -18.84 10.34
N ARG A 78 -5.32 -19.46 9.83
CA ARG A 78 -5.31 -20.35 8.66
C ARG A 78 -5.27 -19.56 7.36
N VAL A 79 -5.63 -18.27 7.40
CA VAL A 79 -5.69 -17.37 6.24
C VAL A 79 -4.42 -16.55 6.16
N HIS A 80 -3.51 -16.96 5.28
CA HIS A 80 -2.24 -16.28 5.00
C HIS A 80 -2.39 -14.98 4.18
N GLN A 81 -3.59 -14.70 3.68
CA GLN A 81 -3.89 -13.47 2.94
C GLN A 81 -4.15 -12.32 3.93
N PRO A 82 -3.84 -11.07 3.58
CA PRO A 82 -4.15 -9.91 4.43
C PRO A 82 -5.66 -9.83 4.76
N GLN A 83 -5.99 -9.73 6.04
CA GLN A 83 -7.36 -9.68 6.55
C GLN A 83 -7.71 -8.26 7.03
N ARG A 84 -8.00 -7.37 6.07
CA ARG A 84 -8.18 -5.93 6.32
C ARG A 84 -9.64 -5.51 6.21
N LEU A 85 -9.99 -4.51 7.02
CA LEU A 85 -11.13 -3.64 6.77
C LEU A 85 -10.74 -2.62 5.71
N PHE A 86 -11.64 -2.35 4.77
CA PHE A 86 -11.47 -1.34 3.74
C PHE A 86 -12.57 -0.30 3.87
N HIS A 87 -12.19 0.98 3.85
CA HIS A 87 -13.16 2.07 3.75
C HIS A 87 -14.02 1.86 2.48
N PRO A 88 -15.34 2.10 2.48
CA PRO A 88 -16.22 1.81 1.33
C PRO A 88 -15.74 2.38 -0.01
N SER A 89 -15.15 3.58 0.01
CA SER A 89 -14.55 4.22 -1.17
C SER A 89 -13.08 3.85 -1.44
N GLY A 90 -12.54 2.79 -0.83
CA GLY A 90 -11.24 2.16 -1.17
C GLY A 90 -9.95 2.92 -0.80
N TRP A 91 -10.02 4.11 -0.19
CA TRP A 91 -8.83 4.95 0.04
C TRP A 91 -8.10 4.73 1.38
N ALA A 92 -8.69 3.95 2.29
CA ALA A 92 -8.10 3.62 3.57
C ALA A 92 -8.36 2.15 3.91
N ALA A 93 -7.40 1.52 4.57
CA ALA A 93 -7.50 0.15 5.05
C ALA A 93 -6.80 -0.01 6.40
N GLY A 94 -7.27 -0.94 7.21
CA GLY A 94 -6.74 -1.23 8.54
C GLY A 94 -6.90 -2.69 8.89
N GLU A 95 -6.06 -3.20 9.77
CA GLU A 95 -6.02 -4.60 10.16
C GLU A 95 -6.23 -4.72 11.67
N LEU A 96 -7.35 -5.31 12.10
CA LEU A 96 -7.67 -5.50 13.51
C LEU A 96 -7.10 -6.82 14.00
N ASP A 97 -6.47 -6.85 15.17
CA ASP A 97 -6.00 -8.11 15.77
C ASP A 97 -7.14 -8.89 16.40
N LEU A 98 -7.97 -8.21 17.20
CA LEU A 98 -8.95 -8.84 18.06
C LEU A 98 -10.19 -7.94 18.24
N VAL A 99 -11.39 -8.54 18.20
CA VAL A 99 -12.65 -7.89 18.57
C VAL A 99 -13.37 -8.73 19.62
N LEU A 100 -13.47 -8.21 20.84
CA LEU A 100 -14.26 -8.80 21.92
C LEU A 100 -15.68 -8.25 21.89
N ARG A 101 -16.67 -9.14 21.94
CA ARG A 101 -18.08 -8.78 21.83
C ARG A 101 -19.06 -9.66 22.62
N TRP A 102 -18.56 -10.70 23.29
CA TRP A 102 -19.34 -11.76 23.93
C TRP A 102 -20.35 -11.30 24.99
N ASP A 103 -20.12 -10.16 25.63
CA ASP A 103 -20.97 -9.58 26.66
C ASP A 103 -21.94 -8.52 26.13
N GLY A 104 -22.08 -8.42 24.80
CA GLY A 104 -22.90 -7.41 24.14
C GLY A 104 -22.18 -6.10 23.85
N LYS A 105 -20.95 -5.92 24.37
CA LYS A 105 -20.15 -4.72 24.15
C LYS A 105 -18.99 -4.99 23.21
N ILE A 106 -18.88 -4.20 22.15
CA ILE A 106 -17.83 -4.33 21.13
C ILE A 106 -16.59 -3.58 21.57
N ARG A 107 -15.48 -4.30 21.72
CA ARG A 107 -14.17 -3.74 22.05
C ARG A 107 -13.15 -4.13 21.00
N LEU A 108 -12.45 -3.13 20.44
CA LEU A 108 -11.34 -3.36 19.53
C LEU A 108 -10.04 -3.45 20.32
N ILE A 109 -9.26 -4.50 20.08
CA ILE A 109 -8.04 -4.76 20.83
C ILE A 109 -6.90 -4.94 19.85
N ASP A 110 -5.79 -4.26 20.13
CA ASP A 110 -4.53 -4.43 19.43
C ASP A 110 -3.50 -5.05 20.40
N VAL A 111 -2.89 -6.15 19.97
CA VAL A 111 -2.02 -6.97 20.82
C VAL A 111 -0.57 -6.64 20.49
N LYS A 112 0.17 -6.15 21.48
CA LYS A 112 1.59 -5.81 21.35
C LYS A 112 2.46 -6.82 22.09
N SER A 113 3.51 -7.29 21.42
CA SER A 113 4.54 -8.14 22.04
C SER A 113 5.42 -7.37 23.04
N GLY A 114 5.51 -6.04 22.93
CA GLY A 114 6.38 -5.21 23.77
C GLY A 114 5.77 -4.76 25.10
N ASN A 115 6.40 -3.75 25.70
CA ASN A 115 6.02 -3.16 26.98
C ASN A 115 5.28 -1.82 26.78
N PRO A 116 4.24 -1.50 27.58
CA PRO A 116 3.56 -0.21 27.54
C PRO A 116 4.44 1.00 27.88
N SER A 117 5.56 0.82 28.57
CA SER A 117 6.53 1.89 28.84
C SER A 117 7.47 2.17 27.67
N SER A 118 7.41 1.35 26.62
CA SER A 118 8.21 1.56 25.42
C SER A 118 7.78 2.85 24.72
N LYS A 119 8.74 3.59 24.17
CA LYS A 119 8.46 4.74 23.28
C LYS A 119 7.62 4.34 22.05
N PHE A 120 7.54 3.05 21.69
CA PHE A 120 6.65 2.55 20.60
C PHE A 120 5.18 2.46 21.04
N ALA A 121 4.90 2.44 22.34
CA ALA A 121 3.55 2.35 22.88
C ALA A 121 2.76 3.66 22.76
N GLU A 122 3.46 4.81 22.71
CA GLU A 122 2.82 6.14 22.67
C GLU A 122 1.90 6.32 21.45
N SER A 123 2.27 5.74 20.30
CA SER A 123 1.48 5.84 19.06
C SER A 123 0.26 4.92 19.03
N LEU A 124 0.11 4.00 19.98
CA LEU A 124 -0.97 3.00 19.97
C LEU A 124 -2.36 3.65 20.03
N LYS A 125 -2.52 4.74 20.79
CA LYS A 125 -3.78 5.49 20.84
C LYS A 125 -4.19 5.98 19.45
N HIS A 126 -3.25 6.49 18.65
CA HIS A 126 -3.54 6.96 17.30
C HIS A 126 -3.95 5.82 16.37
N GLN A 127 -3.31 4.66 16.49
CA GLN A 127 -3.64 3.45 15.74
C GLN A 127 -5.05 2.95 16.11
N LEU A 128 -5.37 2.86 17.40
CA LEU A 128 -6.69 2.42 17.87
C LEU A 128 -7.80 3.42 17.50
N ASN A 129 -7.53 4.72 17.53
CA ASN A 129 -8.47 5.74 17.03
C ASN A 129 -8.76 5.56 15.53
N PHE A 130 -7.73 5.26 14.74
CA PHE A 130 -7.91 4.96 13.31
C PHE A 130 -8.78 3.71 13.11
N TYR A 131 -8.58 2.67 13.92
CA TYR A 131 -9.39 1.45 13.87
C TYR A 131 -10.84 1.65 14.29
N ALA A 132 -11.09 2.42 15.35
CA ALA A 132 -12.44 2.77 15.76
C ALA A 132 -13.16 3.61 14.70
N TRP A 133 -12.46 4.58 14.08
CA TRP A 133 -12.99 5.32 12.93
C TRP A 133 -13.28 4.41 11.73
N LEU A 134 -12.37 3.50 11.38
CA LEU A 134 -12.57 2.61 10.25
C LEU A 134 -13.72 1.62 10.50
N TRP A 135 -13.88 1.13 11.73
CA TRP A 135 -15.04 0.34 12.15
C TRP A 135 -16.32 1.13 11.93
N HIS A 136 -16.39 2.36 12.43
CA HIS A 136 -17.52 3.26 12.27
C HIS A 136 -17.90 3.47 10.79
N GLU A 137 -16.91 3.69 9.92
CA GLU A 137 -17.14 3.85 8.48
C GLU A 137 -17.59 2.57 7.75
N THR A 138 -17.35 1.40 8.33
CA THR A 138 -17.62 0.10 7.69
C THR A 138 -18.81 -0.64 8.31
N HIS A 139 -19.27 -0.24 9.49
CA HIS A 139 -20.32 -0.90 10.28
C HIS A 139 -21.45 0.08 10.62
N GLU A 140 -22.05 0.71 9.60
CA GLU A 140 -23.27 1.51 9.74
C GLU A 140 -23.16 2.63 10.80
N LYS A 141 -21.99 3.27 10.90
CA LYS A 141 -21.72 4.34 11.87
C LYS A 141 -21.83 3.88 13.34
N GLN A 142 -21.62 2.59 13.58
CA GLN A 142 -21.56 2.05 14.94
C GLN A 142 -20.33 2.59 15.68
N ILE A 143 -20.54 3.11 16.88
CA ILE A 143 -19.49 3.47 17.84
C ILE A 143 -19.23 2.24 18.72
N VAL A 144 -17.96 1.84 18.82
CA VAL A 144 -17.55 0.72 19.68
C VAL A 144 -17.58 1.11 21.16
N ASP A 145 -17.79 0.14 22.04
CA ASP A 145 -17.83 0.35 23.49
C ASP A 145 -16.45 0.53 24.13
N GLY A 146 -15.38 0.14 23.44
CA GLY A 146 -14.03 0.32 23.96
C GLY A 146 -12.92 0.06 22.93
N ILE A 147 -11.76 0.64 23.21
CA ILE A 147 -10.52 0.40 22.49
C ILE A 147 -9.39 0.13 23.49
N GLU A 148 -8.63 -0.95 23.30
CA GLU A 148 -7.63 -1.40 24.27
C GLU A 148 -6.31 -1.85 23.62
N GLY A 149 -5.20 -1.55 24.30
CA GLY A 149 -3.89 -2.11 24.01
C GLY A 149 -3.55 -3.23 25.00
N TRP A 150 -3.27 -4.43 24.51
CA TRP A 150 -2.89 -5.58 25.34
C TRP A 150 -1.42 -5.90 25.14
N TYR A 151 -0.65 -5.89 26.22
CA TYR A 151 0.80 -6.09 26.19
C TYR A 151 1.15 -7.47 26.73
N LEU A 152 1.99 -8.21 26.00
CA LEU A 152 2.36 -9.59 26.33
C LEU A 152 3.60 -9.68 27.23
N ASP A 153 4.53 -8.71 27.14
CA ASP A 153 5.77 -8.69 27.94
C ASP A 153 5.47 -8.51 29.44
N ASN A 154 4.59 -7.55 29.75
CA ASN A 154 3.96 -7.42 31.05
C ASN A 154 2.45 -7.51 30.82
N PRO A 155 1.71 -8.45 31.44
CA PRO A 155 0.30 -8.75 31.15
C PRO A 155 -0.63 -7.59 31.56
N VAL A 156 -0.50 -6.48 30.86
CA VAL A 156 -1.09 -5.18 31.13
C VAL A 156 -2.08 -4.87 30.02
N ARG A 157 -3.23 -4.35 30.43
CA ARG A 157 -4.28 -3.86 29.54
C ARG A 157 -4.40 -2.37 29.74
N ILE A 158 -4.29 -1.61 28.66
CA ILE A 158 -4.48 -0.17 28.67
C ILE A 158 -5.75 0.14 27.88
N GLN A 159 -6.71 0.78 28.54
CA GLN A 159 -7.93 1.25 27.92
C GLN A 159 -7.75 2.69 27.47
N TYR A 160 -8.27 3.02 26.29
CA TYR A 160 -8.30 4.38 25.78
C TYR A 160 -9.74 4.85 25.60
N GLU A 161 -9.95 6.16 25.67
CA GLU A 161 -11.24 6.76 25.38
C GLU A 161 -11.60 6.57 23.90
N VAL A 162 -12.80 6.05 23.65
CA VAL A 162 -13.34 5.91 22.29
C VAL A 162 -13.69 7.29 21.77
N PRO A 163 -13.27 7.67 20.54
CA PRO A 163 -13.68 8.93 19.94
C PRO A 163 -15.20 9.02 19.81
N SER A 164 -15.77 10.18 20.14
CA SER A 164 -17.17 10.52 19.91
C SER A 164 -17.49 10.62 18.41
N ASP A 165 -18.78 10.63 18.05
CA ASP A 165 -19.24 10.77 16.66
C ASP A 165 -18.65 12.00 15.95
N LEU A 166 -18.60 13.14 16.64
CA LEU A 166 -18.00 14.37 16.14
C LEU A 166 -16.49 14.20 15.91
N GLU A 167 -15.79 13.55 16.84
CA GLU A 167 -14.37 13.25 16.68
C GLU A 167 -14.11 12.25 15.55
N MET A 168 -14.96 11.24 15.36
CA MET A 168 -14.89 10.32 14.20
C MET A 168 -15.01 11.08 12.89
N THR A 169 -15.92 12.04 12.81
CA THR A 169 -16.08 12.91 11.63
C THR A 169 -14.81 13.73 11.38
N ASN A 170 -14.25 14.35 12.42
CA ASN A 170 -13.01 15.13 12.33
C ASN A 170 -11.80 14.26 11.95
N LEU A 171 -11.69 13.05 12.50
CA LEU A 171 -10.67 12.06 12.14
C LEU A 171 -10.79 11.69 10.67
N GLY A 172 -12.01 11.41 10.18
CA GLY A 172 -12.25 11.12 8.77
C GLY A 172 -11.79 12.24 7.84
N GLN A 173 -12.11 13.50 8.16
CA GLN A 173 -11.64 14.66 7.42
C GLN A 173 -10.10 14.78 7.44
N LYS A 174 -9.49 14.59 8.62
CA LYS A 174 -8.03 14.60 8.79
C LYS A 174 -7.35 13.52 7.95
N TYR A 175 -7.80 12.27 8.04
CA TYR A 175 -7.23 11.15 7.29
C TYR A 175 -7.43 11.33 5.79
N LYS A 176 -8.60 11.84 5.36
CA LYS A 176 -8.84 12.14 3.94
C LYS A 176 -7.93 13.25 3.43
N LYS A 177 -7.67 14.27 4.25
CA LYS A 177 -6.71 15.34 3.94
C LYS A 177 -5.30 14.79 3.80
N ILE A 178 -4.82 13.99 4.76
CA ILE A 178 -3.51 13.33 4.71
C ILE A 178 -3.40 12.49 3.43
N HIS A 179 -4.41 11.67 3.13
CA HIS A 179 -4.43 10.87 1.91
C HIS A 179 -4.31 11.74 0.64
N ARG A 180 -5.03 12.86 0.57
CA ARG A 180 -4.90 13.82 -0.55
C ARG A 180 -3.52 14.46 -0.62
N GLU A 181 -2.95 14.88 0.51
CA GLU A 181 -1.61 15.45 0.57
C GLU A 181 -0.56 14.44 0.10
N MET A 182 -0.68 13.17 0.49
CA MET A 182 0.19 12.10 0.01
C MET A 182 0.06 11.88 -1.50
N LEU A 183 -1.15 11.95 -2.06
CA LEU A 183 -1.35 11.86 -3.51
C LEU A 183 -0.75 13.05 -4.27
N VAL A 184 -0.82 14.26 -3.71
CA VAL A 184 -0.31 15.50 -4.34
C VAL A 184 1.21 15.61 -4.23
N LEU A 185 1.79 15.27 -3.07
CA LEU A 185 3.24 15.31 -2.83
C LEU A 185 3.98 14.29 -3.69
N GLY A 186 3.32 13.19 -4.06
CA GLY A 186 3.90 12.05 -4.75
C GLY A 186 3.93 12.14 -6.27
N GLU A 187 4.04 13.33 -6.87
CA GLU A 187 3.91 13.46 -8.32
C GLU A 187 5.20 13.83 -9.02
N GLY A 188 5.58 12.99 -9.98
CA GLY A 188 6.83 13.18 -10.68
C GLY A 188 8.03 13.03 -9.73
N PRO A 189 9.22 13.45 -10.16
CA PRO A 189 10.39 13.48 -9.31
C PRO A 189 10.12 14.33 -8.05
N VAL A 190 10.19 13.72 -6.87
CA VAL A 190 9.84 14.39 -5.61
C VAL A 190 11.00 15.26 -5.17
N LYS A 191 10.74 16.54 -4.91
CA LYS A 191 11.71 17.40 -4.28
C LYS A 191 11.96 16.91 -2.85
N PHE A 192 13.22 16.77 -2.47
CA PHE A 192 13.57 16.49 -1.09
C PHE A 192 13.06 17.65 -0.22
N PRO A 193 12.46 17.40 0.96
CA PRO A 193 11.91 18.46 1.78
C PRO A 193 12.96 19.53 2.10
N ASP A 194 12.63 20.81 1.85
CA ASP A 194 13.50 21.94 2.25
C ASP A 194 13.50 22.12 3.78
N ASP A 195 12.36 21.82 4.41
CA ASP A 195 12.16 21.87 5.86
C ASP A 195 11.80 20.49 6.39
N TYR A 196 12.52 20.05 7.42
CA TYR A 196 12.15 18.86 8.16
C TYR A 196 11.02 19.17 9.15
N PRO A 197 9.98 18.34 9.25
CA PRO A 197 9.06 18.43 10.38
C PRO A 197 9.86 18.27 11.68
N GLU A 198 9.45 18.97 12.74
CA GLU A 198 10.12 18.82 14.04
C GLU A 198 10.26 17.32 14.39
N PRO A 199 11.46 16.87 14.82
CA PRO A 199 11.67 15.49 15.20
C PRO A 199 10.61 15.05 16.19
N CYS A 200 10.05 13.86 15.99
CA CYS A 200 9.12 13.33 16.96
C CYS A 200 9.90 12.91 18.22
N ARG A 201 9.97 13.81 19.21
CA ARG A 201 10.68 13.57 20.49
C ARG A 201 10.10 12.42 21.33
N LYS A 202 8.97 11.84 20.89
CA LYS A 202 8.09 10.95 21.65
C LYS A 202 7.82 9.58 21.01
N SER A 203 8.12 9.39 19.73
CA SER A 203 7.88 8.10 19.08
C SER A 203 9.18 7.30 18.96
N ALA A 204 9.17 6.05 19.41
CA ALA A 204 10.33 5.19 19.27
C ALA A 204 10.68 4.93 17.80
N GLY A 205 11.99 4.92 17.51
CA GLY A 205 12.56 4.21 16.37
C GLY A 205 12.18 4.77 14.99
N CYS A 206 11.55 5.94 14.91
CA CYS A 206 11.45 6.64 13.65
C CYS A 206 12.82 7.28 13.37
N PHE A 207 13.71 6.54 12.68
CA PHE A 207 14.93 7.09 12.05
C PHE A 207 14.61 8.37 11.28
N TRP A 208 13.42 8.43 10.70
CA TRP A 208 12.88 9.57 9.97
C TRP A 208 12.19 10.63 10.84
N CYS A 209 12.38 10.58 12.17
CA CYS A 209 11.82 11.55 13.10
C CYS A 209 12.78 11.83 14.28
N SER A 210 13.95 11.19 14.33
CA SER A 210 15.11 11.65 15.11
C SER A 210 15.88 12.78 14.40
N PHE A 211 15.40 13.22 13.23
CA PHE A 211 15.89 14.37 12.47
C PHE A 211 15.98 15.64 13.29
N GLY A 212 17.20 16.13 13.55
CA GLY A 212 17.37 17.42 14.22
C GLY A 212 17.40 17.35 15.75
N GLU A 213 17.50 16.16 16.34
CA GLU A 213 18.03 16.09 17.72
C GLU A 213 19.54 16.32 17.69
N GLN A 214 19.98 17.48 18.19
CA GLN A 214 21.41 17.85 18.28
C GLN A 214 22.22 16.92 19.22
N ASP A 215 21.57 16.08 20.03
CA ASP A 215 22.17 15.38 21.16
C ASP A 215 22.33 13.84 21.00
N GLN A 216 22.25 13.29 19.78
CA GLN A 216 22.69 11.92 19.51
C GLN A 216 23.94 11.90 18.61
N GLU A 217 25.12 11.81 19.23
CA GLU A 217 26.45 11.93 18.60
C GLU A 217 26.73 10.93 17.46
N GLN A 218 26.00 9.82 17.34
CA GLN A 218 26.22 8.82 16.29
C GLN A 218 25.22 8.88 15.12
N GLU A 219 23.97 9.27 15.36
CA GLU A 219 22.89 9.28 14.34
C GLU A 219 22.74 10.65 13.63
N SER A 220 23.18 11.74 14.26
CA SER A 220 23.25 13.10 13.68
C SER A 220 24.26 13.22 12.52
N ASN A 221 25.22 12.31 12.41
CA ASN A 221 26.27 12.37 11.38
C ASN A 221 25.75 12.09 9.97
N PHE A 222 24.74 11.23 9.78
CA PHE A 222 24.26 10.87 8.43
C PHE A 222 23.71 12.09 7.68
N LEU A 223 22.94 12.94 8.37
CA LEU A 223 22.34 14.14 7.78
C LEU A 223 23.33 15.28 7.68
N ASN A 224 24.14 15.50 8.71
CA ASN A 224 25.22 16.48 8.61
C ASN A 224 26.11 16.16 7.41
N ASN A 225 26.40 14.87 7.17
CA ASN A 225 27.11 14.43 5.97
C ASN A 225 26.29 14.67 4.70
N LEU A 226 24.98 14.38 4.70
CA LEU A 226 24.10 14.59 3.55
C LEU A 226 23.92 16.07 3.17
N GLU A 227 23.75 16.96 4.14
CA GLU A 227 23.65 18.41 3.96
C GLU A 227 24.97 19.02 3.47
N GLN A 228 26.11 18.46 3.89
CA GLN A 228 27.44 18.87 3.44
C GLN A 228 27.84 18.26 2.09
N LEU A 229 27.10 17.27 1.59
CA LEU A 229 27.39 16.57 0.35
C LEU A 229 26.97 17.40 -0.87
N GLU A 230 27.96 17.91 -1.61
CA GLU A 230 27.71 18.51 -2.92
C GLU A 230 27.57 17.41 -3.99
N VAL A 231 26.33 17.15 -4.43
CA VAL A 231 26.06 16.15 -5.47
C VAL A 231 26.30 16.75 -6.86
N LYS A 232 27.43 16.39 -7.47
CA LYS A 232 27.75 16.76 -8.86
C LYS A 232 27.10 15.77 -9.82
N ILE A 233 26.48 16.28 -10.89
CA ILE A 233 25.89 15.46 -11.95
C ILE A 233 26.80 15.56 -13.18
N SER A 234 27.35 14.44 -13.63
CA SER A 234 28.22 14.37 -14.80
C SER A 234 27.50 13.82 -16.04
N PRO A 235 27.81 14.31 -17.26
CA PRO A 235 27.27 13.72 -18.48
C PRO A 235 27.52 12.19 -18.57
N PRO A 236 26.59 11.40 -19.14
CA PRO A 236 25.32 11.79 -19.76
C PRO A 236 24.14 11.82 -18.77
N SER A 237 24.39 11.94 -17.47
CA SER A 237 23.36 11.98 -16.43
C SER A 237 22.66 13.34 -16.41
N GLN A 238 21.39 13.34 -16.01
CA GLN A 238 20.58 14.53 -15.78
C GLN A 238 20.13 14.60 -14.31
N LYS A 239 19.58 15.74 -13.89
CA LYS A 239 18.95 15.84 -12.57
C LYS A 239 17.69 14.97 -12.54
N ILE A 240 17.40 14.40 -11.37
CA ILE A 240 16.19 13.61 -11.13
C ILE A 240 14.95 14.46 -11.41
N GLY A 241 14.96 15.73 -10.99
CA GLY A 241 13.90 16.72 -11.29
C GLY A 241 13.62 16.98 -12.77
N GLU A 242 14.56 16.64 -13.67
CA GLU A 242 14.44 16.86 -15.13
C GLU A 242 13.91 15.62 -15.87
N ILE A 243 13.57 14.53 -15.16
CA ILE A 243 12.90 13.37 -15.76
C ILE A 243 11.50 13.79 -16.23
N GLN A 244 11.26 13.69 -17.55
CA GLN A 244 9.96 13.95 -18.15
C GLN A 244 8.91 13.03 -17.53
N SER A 245 7.95 13.62 -16.80
CA SER A 245 6.97 12.85 -16.03
C SER A 245 5.66 12.61 -16.76
N ARG A 246 5.17 13.58 -17.54
CA ARG A 246 3.87 13.50 -18.21
C ARG A 246 3.97 13.93 -19.66
N ILE A 247 3.21 13.23 -20.51
CA ILE A 247 3.14 13.48 -21.94
C ILE A 247 1.71 13.40 -22.44
N ASN A 248 1.45 14.13 -23.53
CA ASN A 248 0.19 14.04 -24.27
C ASN A 248 0.46 13.36 -25.62
N VAL A 249 -0.40 12.42 -25.99
CA VAL A 249 -0.28 11.70 -27.25
C VAL A 249 -1.62 11.64 -27.97
N LYS A 250 -1.58 11.74 -29.30
CA LYS A 250 -2.72 11.46 -30.16
C LYS A 250 -2.52 10.10 -30.84
N GLY A 251 -3.53 9.25 -30.80
CA GLY A 251 -3.47 7.92 -31.38
C GLY A 251 -4.86 7.34 -31.66
N LYS A 252 -4.90 6.05 -32.00
CA LYS A 252 -6.13 5.30 -32.23
C LYS A 252 -6.16 4.06 -31.36
N PHE A 253 -7.21 3.85 -30.56
CA PHE A 253 -7.39 2.58 -29.86
C PHE A 253 -7.56 1.43 -30.85
N THR A 254 -6.86 0.32 -30.58
CA THR A 254 -6.86 -0.88 -31.43
C THR A 254 -7.20 -2.17 -30.68
N GLY A 255 -7.29 -2.12 -29.35
CA GLY A 255 -7.69 -3.26 -28.53
C GLY A 255 -7.59 -2.98 -27.05
N GLN A 256 -8.22 -3.84 -26.26
CA GLN A 256 -8.25 -3.78 -24.80
C GLN A 256 -8.04 -5.20 -24.24
N TRP A 257 -7.47 -5.31 -23.05
CA TRP A 257 -7.33 -6.57 -22.33
C TRP A 257 -7.28 -6.32 -20.82
N GLY A 258 -7.31 -7.41 -20.07
CA GLY A 258 -7.14 -7.41 -18.64
C GLY A 258 -8.44 -7.58 -17.86
N PRO A 259 -8.35 -7.59 -16.53
CA PRO A 259 -7.15 -7.32 -15.76
C PRO A 259 -6.04 -8.37 -15.96
N LEU A 260 -4.81 -7.93 -16.26
CA LEU A 260 -3.61 -8.78 -16.34
C LEU A 260 -2.56 -8.33 -15.33
N PRO A 261 -1.65 -9.22 -14.88
CA PRO A 261 -0.60 -8.85 -13.93
C PRO A 261 0.41 -7.85 -14.53
N ASN A 262 0.61 -6.73 -13.84
CA ASN A 262 1.69 -5.75 -14.12
C ASN A 262 3.06 -6.31 -13.68
N HIS A 263 4.09 -5.45 -13.61
CA HIS A 263 5.43 -5.81 -13.15
C HIS A 263 5.53 -6.20 -11.66
N TYR A 264 4.62 -5.69 -10.82
CA TYR A 264 4.40 -6.15 -9.44
C TYR A 264 3.47 -7.37 -9.37
N SER A 265 3.02 -7.84 -10.53
CA SER A 265 2.03 -8.88 -10.70
C SER A 265 0.69 -8.57 -10.05
N GLU A 266 0.35 -7.29 -9.99
CA GLU A 266 -0.94 -6.76 -9.56
C GLU A 266 -1.87 -6.66 -10.79
N PRO A 267 -3.17 -6.95 -10.65
CA PRO A 267 -4.12 -6.91 -11.77
C PRO A 267 -4.39 -5.48 -12.24
N VAL A 268 -4.08 -5.19 -13.50
CA VAL A 268 -4.32 -3.88 -14.14
C VAL A 268 -5.04 -4.03 -15.47
N LEU A 269 -5.88 -3.04 -15.79
CA LEU A 269 -6.48 -2.91 -17.11
C LEU A 269 -5.42 -2.45 -18.12
N GLY A 270 -5.45 -3.01 -19.32
CA GLY A 270 -4.56 -2.65 -20.41
C GLY A 270 -5.29 -2.44 -21.72
N ALA A 271 -4.64 -1.71 -22.62
CA ALA A 271 -5.13 -1.42 -23.95
C ALA A 271 -4.00 -1.12 -24.93
N MET A 272 -4.30 -1.18 -26.22
CA MET A 272 -3.37 -0.87 -27.30
C MET A 272 -3.80 0.40 -28.00
N VAL A 273 -2.84 1.28 -28.25
CA VAL A 273 -3.03 2.48 -29.05
C VAL A 273 -2.04 2.49 -30.19
N SER A 274 -2.50 2.75 -31.40
CA SER A 274 -1.68 3.00 -32.57
C SER A 274 -1.39 4.49 -32.70
N VAL A 275 -0.11 4.85 -32.73
CA VAL A 275 0.35 6.23 -32.97
C VAL A 275 1.27 6.22 -34.18
N SER A 276 0.85 6.87 -35.26
CA SER A 276 1.61 6.94 -36.52
C SER A 276 2.09 5.57 -37.04
N GLY A 277 1.26 4.54 -36.90
CA GLY A 277 1.56 3.16 -37.32
C GLY A 277 2.29 2.30 -36.30
N THR A 278 2.84 2.89 -35.23
CA THR A 278 3.48 2.15 -34.12
C THR A 278 2.45 1.79 -33.06
N GLN A 279 2.43 0.54 -32.61
CA GLN A 279 1.58 0.10 -31.50
C GLN A 279 2.28 0.39 -30.16
N ILE A 280 1.59 1.07 -29.25
CA ILE A 280 2.04 1.32 -27.87
C ILE A 280 1.03 0.76 -26.88
N THR A 281 1.54 0.10 -25.85
CA THR A 281 0.70 -0.37 -24.74
C THR A 281 0.35 0.79 -23.82
N VAL A 282 -0.93 0.88 -23.49
CA VAL A 282 -1.48 1.76 -22.46
C VAL A 282 -1.97 0.88 -21.32
N GLU A 283 -1.63 1.21 -20.08
CA GLU A 283 -1.94 0.37 -18.91
C GLU A 283 -2.21 1.26 -17.70
N GLU A 284 -3.01 0.81 -16.73
CA GLU A 284 -3.06 1.48 -15.44
C GLU A 284 -1.68 1.46 -14.76
N SER A 285 -1.26 2.56 -14.13
CA SER A 285 -0.01 2.61 -13.37
C SER A 285 -0.02 1.65 -12.18
N GLU A 286 -1.18 1.47 -11.56
CA GLU A 286 -1.45 0.56 -10.45
C GLU A 286 -2.92 0.14 -10.49
N PRO A 287 -3.33 -0.94 -9.80
CA PRO A 287 -4.72 -1.39 -9.84
C PRO A 287 -5.72 -0.29 -9.50
N ASN A 288 -6.72 -0.10 -10.34
CA ASN A 288 -7.76 0.93 -10.19
C ASN A 288 -7.24 2.38 -10.24
N SER A 289 -6.04 2.64 -10.76
CA SER A 289 -5.58 4.02 -10.96
C SER A 289 -6.29 4.70 -12.13
N PHE A 290 -6.86 3.94 -13.07
CA PHE A 290 -7.67 4.47 -14.16
C PHE A 290 -8.75 3.44 -14.58
N PRO A 291 -9.75 3.18 -13.71
CA PRO A 291 -10.71 2.09 -13.90
C PRO A 291 -11.62 2.27 -15.13
N LYS A 292 -11.70 3.50 -15.64
CA LYS A 292 -12.44 3.86 -16.86
C LYS A 292 -11.71 3.54 -18.17
N LEU A 293 -10.54 2.88 -18.13
CA LEU A 293 -9.74 2.60 -19.34
C LEU A 293 -10.56 1.87 -20.42
N HIS A 294 -11.40 0.92 -20.01
CA HIS A 294 -12.17 0.10 -20.93
C HIS A 294 -13.47 0.76 -21.43
N ASP A 295 -13.85 1.91 -20.87
CA ASP A 295 -15.02 2.68 -21.31
C ASP A 295 -14.82 3.28 -22.73
N TYR A 296 -13.56 3.36 -23.19
CA TYR A 296 -13.19 3.94 -24.48
C TYR A 296 -13.03 2.87 -25.55
N SER A 297 -14.04 2.67 -26.39
CA SER A 297 -13.99 1.73 -27.51
C SER A 297 -13.55 2.41 -28.83
N ASP A 298 -12.75 1.69 -29.62
CA ASP A 298 -12.25 1.98 -30.97
C ASP A 298 -12.50 3.39 -31.55
N GLY A 299 -11.42 4.14 -31.77
CA GLY A 299 -11.49 5.47 -32.37
C GLY A 299 -10.20 6.27 -32.19
N GLU A 300 -10.13 7.42 -32.85
CA GLU A 300 -9.08 8.40 -32.56
C GLU A 300 -9.29 8.99 -31.16
N VAL A 301 -8.22 9.02 -30.39
CA VAL A 301 -8.20 9.53 -29.02
C VAL A 301 -7.01 10.44 -28.80
N MET A 302 -7.18 11.34 -27.85
CA MET A 302 -6.09 12.06 -27.21
C MET A 302 -5.95 11.56 -25.78
N ILE A 303 -4.75 11.12 -25.44
CA ILE A 303 -4.39 10.75 -24.07
C ILE A 303 -3.57 11.91 -23.50
N ILE A 304 -4.06 12.48 -22.42
CA ILE A 304 -3.50 13.66 -21.75
C ILE A 304 -2.86 13.20 -20.44
N ASN A 305 -1.72 13.81 -20.09
CA ASN A 305 -1.02 13.61 -18.82
C ASN A 305 -0.60 12.15 -18.54
N ALA A 306 -0.39 11.34 -19.58
CA ALA A 306 0.08 9.97 -19.42
C ALA A 306 1.55 9.92 -18.98
N LEU A 307 1.89 8.88 -18.23
CA LEU A 307 3.23 8.65 -17.71
C LEU A 307 4.05 7.78 -18.68
N PRO A 308 5.15 8.26 -19.26
CA PRO A 308 5.93 7.51 -20.24
C PRO A 308 6.85 6.48 -19.58
N GLY A 309 6.97 5.28 -20.13
CA GLY A 309 7.93 4.31 -19.62
C GLY A 309 8.18 3.12 -20.53
N VAL A 310 8.83 2.09 -19.99
CA VAL A 310 9.18 0.88 -20.72
C VAL A 310 9.03 -0.34 -19.84
N TRP A 311 8.56 -1.45 -20.40
CA TRP A 311 8.59 -2.74 -19.72
C TRP A 311 9.00 -3.83 -20.69
N ARG A 312 10.04 -4.59 -20.31
CA ARG A 312 10.61 -5.66 -21.15
C ARG A 312 10.96 -5.16 -22.56
N GLY A 313 11.56 -3.98 -22.64
CA GLY A 313 11.94 -3.32 -23.89
C GLY A 313 10.81 -2.69 -24.71
N ASN A 314 9.54 -2.86 -24.31
CA ASN A 314 8.40 -2.27 -25.01
C ASN A 314 7.99 -0.95 -24.37
N SER A 315 7.86 0.09 -25.19
CA SER A 315 7.36 1.41 -24.77
C SER A 315 5.93 1.30 -24.22
N ARG A 316 5.65 2.07 -23.16
CA ARG A 316 4.36 2.08 -22.47
C ARG A 316 3.94 3.48 -22.06
N LEU A 317 2.63 3.65 -21.97
CA LEU A 317 1.97 4.78 -21.31
C LEU A 317 1.22 4.26 -20.10
N TYR A 318 1.56 4.75 -18.92
CA TYR A 318 0.82 4.43 -17.71
C TYR A 318 -0.21 5.53 -17.42
N LEU A 319 -1.40 5.11 -16.99
CA LEU A 319 -2.51 6.01 -16.65
C LEU A 319 -2.83 5.96 -15.17
N ASP A 320 -3.04 7.13 -14.61
CA ASP A 320 -3.42 7.37 -13.23
C ASP A 320 -4.63 8.31 -13.16
N HIS A 321 -5.04 8.68 -11.95
CA HIS A 321 -6.18 9.56 -11.70
C HIS A 321 -6.02 10.98 -12.27
N LYS A 322 -4.83 11.36 -12.75
CA LYS A 322 -4.54 12.65 -13.41
C LYS A 322 -4.48 12.57 -14.92
N SER A 323 -4.47 11.35 -15.44
CA SER A 323 -4.55 11.09 -16.86
C SER A 323 -5.97 11.32 -17.35
N GLU A 324 -6.12 11.66 -18.61
CA GLU A 324 -7.42 11.80 -19.25
C GLU A 324 -7.37 11.20 -20.65
N ILE A 325 -8.49 10.64 -21.09
CA ILE A 325 -8.67 10.18 -22.47
C ILE A 325 -9.85 10.94 -23.04
N ILE A 326 -9.62 11.62 -24.15
CA ILE A 326 -10.66 12.35 -24.89
C ILE A 326 -10.87 11.66 -26.24
N SER A 327 -12.12 11.31 -26.54
CA SER A 327 -12.52 10.84 -27.87
C SER A 327 -12.49 12.01 -28.85
N LEU A 328 -11.81 11.83 -29.99
CA LEU A 328 -11.71 12.87 -31.03
C LEU A 328 -12.87 12.84 -32.04
N LYS A 329 -13.89 12.01 -31.80
CA LYS A 329 -15.11 11.98 -32.62
C LYS A 329 -16.04 13.16 -32.35
N ASP A 330 -15.90 13.83 -31.21
CA ASP A 330 -16.74 14.96 -30.81
C ASP A 330 -16.01 16.29 -31.15
N GLU A 331 -16.46 16.95 -32.22
CA GLU A 331 -15.71 17.96 -33.00
C GLU A 331 -15.42 19.33 -32.33
N ASN A 332 -15.71 19.55 -31.05
CA ASN A 332 -15.50 20.88 -30.44
C ASN A 332 -14.83 20.81 -29.07
N ASN A 333 -13.52 20.59 -29.06
CA ASN A 333 -12.71 20.80 -27.86
C ASN A 333 -11.57 21.78 -28.18
N GLU A 334 -11.80 23.08 -27.96
CA GLU A 334 -10.75 24.12 -28.03
C GLU A 334 -9.53 23.76 -27.17
N THR A 335 -9.74 23.00 -26.08
CA THR A 335 -8.72 22.44 -25.19
C THR A 335 -7.67 21.60 -25.93
N ILE A 336 -8.03 20.95 -27.04
CA ILE A 336 -7.16 20.03 -27.78
C ILE A 336 -6.11 20.77 -28.62
N ASN A 337 -6.48 21.94 -29.17
CA ASN A 337 -5.64 22.65 -30.13
C ASN A 337 -4.41 23.32 -29.48
N ASN A 338 -4.41 23.49 -28.16
CA ASN A 338 -3.34 24.15 -27.41
C ASN A 338 -2.43 23.17 -26.63
N LEU A 339 -2.64 21.86 -26.74
CA LEU A 339 -1.83 20.87 -26.02
C LEU A 339 -0.54 20.53 -26.77
N GLU A 340 0.59 20.55 -26.06
CA GLU A 340 1.86 20.08 -26.58
C GLU A 340 1.83 18.54 -26.71
N LEU A 341 1.91 18.05 -27.95
CA LEU A 341 1.92 16.63 -28.25
C LEU A 341 3.35 16.09 -28.31
N THR A 342 3.60 15.03 -27.55
CA THR A 342 4.85 14.28 -27.61
C THR A 342 4.80 13.27 -28.76
N ARG A 343 5.76 13.34 -29.67
CA ARG A 343 5.98 12.29 -30.67
C ARG A 343 6.50 11.04 -29.96
N ILE A 344 5.87 9.87 -30.19
CA ILE A 344 6.25 8.62 -29.51
C ILE A 344 7.74 8.27 -29.68
N GLY A 345 8.34 8.55 -30.83
CA GLY A 345 9.79 8.33 -31.03
C GLY A 345 10.72 9.21 -30.19
N LEU A 346 10.19 10.29 -29.61
CA LEU A 346 10.92 11.20 -28.70
C LEU A 346 10.55 10.96 -27.22
N MET A 347 9.64 10.02 -26.96
CA MET A 347 9.24 9.68 -25.60
C MET A 347 10.44 9.14 -24.84
N ARG A 348 10.78 9.81 -23.73
CA ARG A 348 11.83 9.32 -22.84
C ARG A 348 11.30 8.14 -22.03
N THR A 349 11.88 6.98 -22.27
CA THR A 349 11.54 5.74 -21.56
C THR A 349 12.66 5.25 -20.64
N ARG A 350 13.79 5.95 -20.66
CA ARG A 350 14.96 5.66 -19.84
C ARG A 350 15.54 6.94 -19.28
N ALA A 351 16.20 6.82 -18.13
CA ALA A 351 16.90 7.94 -17.50
C ALA A 351 18.34 7.57 -17.17
N ASN A 352 19.21 8.58 -17.27
CA ASN A 352 20.57 8.53 -16.77
C ASN A 352 20.63 9.50 -15.58
N VAL A 353 21.01 9.00 -14.40
CA VAL A 353 21.00 9.82 -13.18
C VAL A 353 22.23 9.53 -12.35
N GLU A 354 22.61 10.52 -11.55
CA GLU A 354 23.60 10.40 -10.49
C GLU A 354 22.97 10.86 -9.19
N GLY A 355 23.36 10.22 -8.09
CA GLY A 355 22.85 10.59 -6.78
C GLY A 355 23.54 9.83 -5.66
N VAL A 356 23.21 10.21 -4.44
CA VAL A 356 23.64 9.57 -3.20
C VAL A 356 22.54 8.65 -2.72
N VAL A 357 22.89 7.43 -2.35
CA VAL A 357 21.95 6.47 -1.76
C VAL A 357 21.56 6.95 -0.36
N ILE A 358 20.28 7.22 -0.13
CA ILE A 358 19.78 7.69 1.17
C ILE A 358 19.06 6.61 1.98
N SER A 359 18.57 5.55 1.31
CA SER A 359 17.99 4.39 1.99
C SER A 359 18.05 3.15 1.10
N ILE A 360 18.09 1.98 1.74
CA ILE A 360 18.10 0.67 1.09
C ILE A 360 17.13 -0.25 1.82
N ALA A 361 16.29 -0.95 1.07
CA ALA A 361 15.39 -1.97 1.60
C ALA A 361 15.42 -3.21 0.71
N LYS A 362 15.82 -4.34 1.31
CA LYS A 362 15.72 -5.66 0.68
C LYS A 362 14.49 -6.38 1.24
N ARG A 363 13.68 -6.94 0.34
CA ARG A 363 12.48 -7.70 0.67
C ARG A 363 12.45 -8.96 -0.18
N ASP A 364 11.99 -10.03 0.43
CA ASP A 364 11.69 -11.28 -0.25
C ASP A 364 10.46 -11.92 0.39
N GLY A 365 9.90 -12.88 -0.32
CA GLY A 365 8.75 -13.61 0.16
C GLY A 365 8.22 -14.57 -0.87
N VAL A 366 7.02 -15.05 -0.61
CA VAL A 366 6.31 -16.00 -1.48
C VAL A 366 4.97 -15.38 -1.84
N ARG A 367 4.65 -15.38 -3.13
CA ARG A 367 3.38 -14.88 -3.66
C ARG A 367 2.24 -15.85 -3.32
N LEU A 368 1.00 -15.42 -3.52
CA LEU A 368 -0.17 -16.29 -3.36
C LEU A 368 -0.14 -17.50 -4.32
N ASP A 369 0.54 -17.39 -5.47
CA ASP A 369 0.75 -18.49 -6.41
C ASP A 369 2.00 -19.35 -6.09
N GLU A 370 2.52 -19.27 -4.87
CA GLU A 370 3.70 -19.98 -4.36
C GLU A 370 5.02 -19.64 -5.07
N LYS A 371 5.03 -18.65 -5.97
CA LYS A 371 6.28 -18.21 -6.61
C LYS A 371 7.10 -17.36 -5.64
N PRO A 372 8.39 -17.66 -5.44
CA PRO A 372 9.26 -16.78 -4.67
C PRO A 372 9.45 -15.46 -5.41
N TRP A 373 9.59 -14.39 -4.66
CA TRP A 373 9.95 -13.09 -5.19
C TRP A 373 11.02 -12.45 -4.31
N SER A 374 11.86 -11.65 -4.93
CA SER A 374 12.87 -10.85 -4.26
C SER A 374 12.97 -9.49 -4.91
N MET A 375 13.22 -8.48 -4.10
CA MET A 375 13.25 -7.09 -4.50
C MET A 375 14.25 -6.32 -3.65
N VAL A 376 15.07 -5.50 -4.30
CA VAL A 376 15.85 -4.44 -3.63
C VAL A 376 15.30 -3.10 -4.10
N ASN A 377 15.01 -2.22 -3.14
CA ASN A 377 14.62 -0.83 -3.39
C ASN A 377 15.69 0.07 -2.77
N LEU A 378 16.08 1.10 -3.50
CA LEU A 378 17.00 2.13 -3.06
C LEU A 378 16.31 3.48 -3.29
N HIS A 379 16.55 4.46 -2.43
CA HIS A 379 16.24 5.85 -2.76
C HIS A 379 17.56 6.57 -3.04
N ILE A 380 17.61 7.29 -4.17
CA ILE A 380 18.74 8.15 -4.51
C ILE A 380 18.34 9.61 -4.46
N TRP A 381 19.24 10.46 -3.99
CA TRP A 381 19.09 11.90 -3.92
C TRP A 381 20.15 12.60 -4.78
N ASP A 382 19.73 13.52 -5.65
CA ASP A 382 20.62 14.25 -6.57
C ASP A 382 21.10 15.61 -6.05
N GLY A 383 20.85 15.91 -4.77
CA GLY A 383 21.06 17.24 -4.20
C GLY A 383 19.78 18.07 -4.10
N ALA A 384 18.69 17.69 -4.81
CA ALA A 384 17.43 18.43 -4.79
C ALA A 384 16.18 17.53 -4.80
N HIS A 385 16.21 16.41 -5.53
CA HIS A 385 15.08 15.50 -5.71
C HIS A 385 15.47 14.06 -5.37
N VAL A 386 14.46 13.25 -5.09
CA VAL A 386 14.59 11.82 -4.82
C VAL A 386 13.86 10.99 -5.86
N ALA A 387 14.46 9.88 -6.24
CA ALA A 387 13.83 8.84 -7.03
C ALA A 387 14.01 7.47 -6.38
N GLU A 388 12.99 6.63 -6.48
CA GLU A 388 13.09 5.22 -6.12
C GLU A 388 13.79 4.46 -7.26
N VAL A 389 14.78 3.64 -6.91
CA VAL A 389 15.46 2.69 -7.80
C VAL A 389 15.08 1.30 -7.35
N VAL A 390 14.66 0.44 -8.28
CA VAL A 390 14.25 -0.93 -7.94
C VAL A 390 14.88 -1.98 -8.82
N ALA A 391 15.20 -3.12 -8.21
CA ALA A 391 15.68 -4.31 -8.88
C ALA A 391 14.90 -5.54 -8.39
N PHE A 392 14.46 -6.38 -9.33
CA PHE A 392 13.68 -7.59 -9.06
C PHE A 392 14.45 -8.84 -9.44
N GLY A 393 14.36 -9.90 -8.63
CA GLY A 393 14.86 -11.22 -8.98
C GLY A 393 16.30 -11.20 -9.50
N SER A 394 16.50 -11.68 -10.74
CA SER A 394 17.83 -11.75 -11.37
C SER A 394 18.49 -10.40 -11.65
N SER A 395 17.75 -9.28 -11.62
CA SER A 395 18.34 -7.95 -11.74
C SER A 395 19.05 -7.49 -10.47
N ILE A 396 18.90 -8.21 -9.35
CA ILE A 396 19.60 -7.92 -8.09
C ILE A 396 21.03 -8.47 -8.23
N THR A 397 21.99 -7.61 -8.53
CA THR A 397 23.41 -7.96 -8.70
C THR A 397 24.22 -7.67 -7.44
N ASN A 398 25.43 -8.23 -7.35
CA ASN A 398 26.35 -7.94 -6.25
C ASN A 398 26.64 -6.43 -6.12
N GLN A 399 26.75 -5.72 -7.25
CA GLN A 399 26.92 -4.26 -7.27
C GLN A 399 25.81 -3.51 -6.54
N ILE A 400 24.58 -4.05 -6.51
CA ILE A 400 23.45 -3.46 -5.79
C ILE A 400 23.49 -3.86 -4.31
N THR A 401 23.83 -5.12 -4.01
CA THR A 401 23.84 -5.61 -2.63
C THR A 401 25.01 -5.08 -1.80
N ASP A 402 26.09 -4.63 -2.47
CA ASP A 402 27.27 -4.05 -1.83
C ASP A 402 27.13 -2.54 -1.56
N LEU A 403 26.01 -1.92 -1.99
CA LEU A 403 25.74 -0.51 -1.72
C LEU A 403 25.36 -0.29 -0.25
N SER A 404 25.74 0.86 0.26
CA SER A 404 25.34 1.38 1.57
C SER A 404 24.78 2.79 1.45
N PRO A 405 23.97 3.26 2.41
CA PRO A 405 23.64 4.67 2.51
C PRO A 405 24.91 5.55 2.48
N LEU A 406 24.82 6.73 1.88
CA LEU A 406 25.90 7.65 1.52
C LEU A 406 26.77 7.26 0.32
N ASP A 407 26.59 6.06 -0.25
CA ASP A 407 27.27 5.71 -1.50
C ASP A 407 26.78 6.59 -2.65
N ARG A 408 27.72 7.17 -3.39
CA ARG A 408 27.40 7.89 -4.61
C ARG A 408 27.37 6.92 -5.78
N ILE A 409 26.30 6.98 -6.58
CA ILE A 409 26.10 6.07 -7.71
C ILE A 409 25.72 6.82 -8.98
N LYS A 410 26.14 6.25 -10.10
CA LYS A 410 25.71 6.61 -11.45
C LYS A 410 24.90 5.45 -12.03
N ILE A 411 23.73 5.76 -12.56
CA ILE A 411 22.85 4.81 -13.22
C ILE A 411 22.64 5.28 -14.66
N VAL A 412 23.03 4.46 -15.62
CA VAL A 412 22.87 4.74 -17.05
C VAL A 412 21.84 3.78 -17.63
N SER A 413 20.91 4.32 -18.40
CA SER A 413 19.83 3.58 -19.07
C SER A 413 18.92 2.83 -18.11
N ALA A 414 18.58 3.43 -16.96
CA ALA A 414 17.53 2.90 -16.09
C ALA A 414 16.19 2.94 -16.81
N GLU A 415 15.40 1.87 -16.73
CA GLU A 415 14.08 1.81 -17.33
C GLU A 415 13.07 2.62 -16.50
N LEU A 416 12.34 3.54 -17.13
CA LEU A 416 11.30 4.31 -16.44
C LEU A 416 10.05 3.45 -16.20
N GLY A 417 9.69 3.33 -14.93
CA GLY A 417 8.41 2.86 -14.44
C GLY A 417 7.74 3.92 -13.58
N TRP A 418 6.51 3.66 -13.16
CA TRP A 418 5.72 4.58 -12.35
C TRP A 418 4.92 3.82 -11.31
N ARG A 419 4.83 4.37 -10.09
CA ARG A 419 3.97 3.86 -9.02
C ARG A 419 3.42 5.04 -8.22
N SER A 420 2.11 5.07 -7.99
CA SER A 420 1.44 6.20 -7.33
C SER A 420 1.84 7.58 -7.89
N SER A 421 2.03 7.68 -9.22
CA SER A 421 2.51 8.88 -9.95
C SER A 421 3.97 9.29 -9.74
N LEU A 422 4.75 8.49 -8.98
CA LEU A 422 6.18 8.67 -8.77
C LEU A 422 7.02 7.94 -9.82
N PRO A 423 8.10 8.54 -10.34
CA PRO A 423 9.02 7.87 -11.23
C PRO A 423 9.80 6.82 -10.47
N GLN A 424 9.93 5.66 -11.10
CA GLN A 424 10.72 4.56 -10.61
C GLN A 424 11.79 4.20 -11.64
N LEU A 425 13.03 4.15 -11.18
CA LEU A 425 14.19 3.78 -11.98
C LEU A 425 14.40 2.27 -11.85
N ARG A 426 13.90 1.51 -12.82
CA ARG A 426 13.99 0.05 -12.82
C ARG A 426 15.33 -0.39 -13.39
N ILE A 427 16.01 -1.27 -12.65
CA ILE A 427 17.25 -1.90 -13.10
C ILE A 427 16.92 -3.13 -13.94
N ASP A 428 17.31 -3.08 -15.21
CA ASP A 428 17.34 -4.24 -16.08
C ASP A 428 18.79 -4.74 -16.21
N GLN A 429 19.02 -6.02 -15.89
CA GLN A 429 20.36 -6.61 -15.86
C GLN A 429 21.11 -6.50 -17.21
N ARG A 430 20.40 -6.43 -18.33
CA ARG A 430 20.99 -6.43 -19.67
C ARG A 430 21.27 -5.03 -20.20
N SER A 431 20.49 -4.05 -19.77
CA SER A 431 20.44 -2.75 -20.44
C SER A 431 20.64 -1.55 -19.50
N THR A 432 20.69 -1.77 -18.19
CA THR A 432 21.02 -0.75 -17.20
C THR A 432 22.42 -0.99 -16.64
N ARG A 433 23.22 0.08 -16.55
CA ARG A 433 24.54 0.05 -15.90
C ARG A 433 24.49 0.88 -14.63
N LEU A 434 24.72 0.23 -13.48
CA LEU A 434 24.91 0.88 -12.20
C LEU A 434 26.40 0.88 -11.87
N THR A 435 26.92 1.99 -11.35
CA THR A 435 28.33 2.09 -10.95
C THR A 435 28.41 2.96 -9.70
N LYS A 436 29.02 2.43 -8.64
CA LYS A 436 29.44 3.22 -7.49
C LYS A 436 30.59 4.12 -7.92
N ILE A 437 30.48 5.41 -7.61
CA ILE A 437 31.46 6.43 -7.95
C ILE A 437 32.00 7.05 -6.67
N ASP A 438 33.22 7.54 -6.73
CA ASP A 438 33.89 8.18 -5.59
C ASP A 438 33.29 9.55 -5.25
#